data_AF-X1CDU4-F1
#
_entry.id   AF-X1CDU4-F1
#
_cell.length_a   1.000
_cell.length_b   1.000
_cell.length_c   1.000
_cell.angle_alpha   90.00
_cell.angle_beta   90.00
_cell.angle_gamma   90.00
#
_symmetry.space_group_name_H-M   'P 1'
#
loop_
_entity.id
_entity.type
_entity.pdbx_description
1 polymer ?
#
loop_
_entity_poly.entity_id
_entity_poly.type
_entity_poly.pdbx_seq_one_letter_code
_entity_poly.pdbx_strand_id
1 'polypeptide(L)'
;MIFNEMCHSCGGCVLVCPEKAITEVERPVGNIHESDIGNIHLVYGELKIGEPIATTVIHSVKTHISKDGLNILDAPPGTACPVLETMNESDYLVLVTEPTPFGLHDLAMTVDVVRELGIPLGVIINRAG
;
A
#
# COMPACT_ATOMS: atom_id res chain seq x y z
N MET A 1 4.78 28.74 -1.89
CA MET A 1 3.60 28.00 -1.38
C MET A 1 3.97 26.54 -1.36
N ILE A 2 4.01 25.92 -0.18
CA ILE A 2 4.09 24.46 -0.05
C ILE A 2 2.66 24.04 0.29
N PHE A 3 2.01 23.33 -0.63
CA PHE A 3 0.71 22.72 -0.36
C PHE A 3 1.00 21.44 0.41
N ASN A 4 0.61 21.41 1.69
CA ASN A 4 0.88 20.27 2.58
C ASN A 4 0.25 18.98 2.06
N GLU A 5 -0.84 19.11 1.29
CA GLU A 5 -1.59 18.03 0.66
C GLU A 5 -0.82 17.33 -0.46
N MET A 6 0.24 17.96 -1.01
CA MET A 6 1.11 17.35 -2.02
C MET A 6 2.34 16.65 -1.42
N CYS A 7 2.54 16.72 -0.09
CA CYS A 7 3.67 16.08 0.55
C CYS A 7 3.38 14.57 0.74
N HIS A 8 4.18 13.70 0.11
CA HIS A 8 4.02 12.24 0.18
C HIS A 8 4.56 11.58 1.46
N SER A 9 4.98 12.36 2.46
CA SER A 9 5.57 11.85 3.71
C SER A 9 6.74 10.87 3.53
N CYS A 10 7.52 11.02 2.45
CA CYS A 10 8.63 10.12 2.14
C CYS A 10 9.96 10.50 2.83
N GLY A 11 10.00 11.60 3.59
CA GLY A 11 11.21 12.11 4.26
C GLY A 11 12.31 12.64 3.33
N GLY A 12 12.16 12.51 2.00
CA GLY A 12 13.19 12.85 1.03
C GLY A 12 13.63 14.33 1.09
N CYS A 13 12.70 15.26 1.35
CA CYS A 13 13.02 16.68 1.47
C CYS A 13 13.90 17.00 2.69
N VAL A 14 13.69 16.31 3.82
CA VAL A 14 14.52 16.45 5.03
C VAL A 14 15.90 15.84 4.78
N LEU A 15 15.94 14.67 4.15
CA LEU A 15 17.18 13.96 3.83
C LEU A 15 18.15 14.80 2.96
N VAL A 16 17.62 15.53 1.97
CA VAL A 16 18.44 16.32 1.04
C VAL A 16 18.67 17.77 1.48
N CYS A 17 18.15 18.20 2.63
CA CYS A 17 18.24 19.59 3.07
C CYS A 17 19.53 19.86 3.87
N PRO A 18 20.57 20.50 3.28
CA PRO A 18 21.84 20.74 3.98
C PRO A 18 21.67 21.74 5.14
N GLU A 19 20.81 22.73 4.96
CA GLU A 19 20.55 23.80 5.93
C GLU A 19 19.66 23.37 7.09
N LYS A 20 19.13 22.13 7.07
CA LYS A 20 18.16 21.61 8.04
C LYS A 20 16.95 22.53 8.26
N ALA A 21 16.54 23.23 7.19
CA ALA A 21 15.42 24.17 7.22
C ALA A 21 14.04 23.48 7.21
N ILE A 22 14.00 22.19 6.92
CA ILE A 22 12.79 21.38 6.81
C ILE A 22 12.78 20.36 7.95
N THR A 23 11.66 20.25 8.64
CA THR A 23 11.43 19.28 9.71
C THR A 23 10.14 18.51 9.45
N GLU A 24 10.07 17.27 9.91
CA GLU A 24 8.83 16.51 9.90
C GLU A 24 7.91 16.98 11.03
N VAL A 25 6.62 17.02 10.75
CA VAL A 25 5.57 17.36 11.71
C VAL A 25 4.47 16.31 11.62
N GLU A 26 3.90 15.97 12.77
CA GLU A 26 2.74 15.08 12.79
C GLU A 26 1.53 15.78 12.20
N ARG A 27 0.87 15.10 11.26
CA ARG A 27 -0.40 15.54 10.67
C ARG A 27 -1.34 14.34 10.65
N PRO A 28 -2.54 14.46 11.24
CA PRO A 28 -3.48 13.35 11.27
C PRO A 28 -4.17 13.20 9.91
N VAL A 29 -3.85 12.13 9.17
CA VAL A 29 -4.32 11.83 7.80
C VAL A 29 -5.46 10.79 7.75
N GLY A 30 -5.73 10.10 8.85
CA GLY A 30 -6.73 9.03 8.89
C GLY A 30 -6.85 8.44 10.29
N ASN A 31 -7.65 7.38 10.40
CA ASN A 31 -7.82 6.56 11.58
C ASN A 31 -7.48 5.11 11.27
N ILE A 32 -7.01 4.36 12.27
CA ILE A 32 -6.86 2.91 12.21
C ILE A 32 -7.98 2.28 13.03
N HIS A 33 -8.56 1.23 12.50
CA HIS A 33 -9.61 0.44 13.13
C HIS A 33 -9.12 -0.99 13.28
N GLU A 34 -9.36 -1.56 14.46
CA GLU A 34 -8.92 -2.90 14.84
C GLU A 34 -10.09 -3.63 15.51
N SER A 35 -10.31 -4.88 15.14
CA SER A 35 -11.40 -5.69 15.67
C SER A 35 -11.14 -7.19 15.52
N ASP A 36 -11.61 -7.96 16.48
CA ASP A 36 -11.60 -9.43 16.42
C ASP A 36 -12.98 -9.94 16.01
N ILE A 37 -13.03 -10.70 14.90
CA ILE A 37 -14.25 -11.32 14.38
C ILE A 37 -14.04 -12.83 14.34
N GLY A 38 -14.52 -13.53 15.37
CA GLY A 38 -14.30 -14.97 15.52
C GLY A 38 -12.82 -15.28 15.68
N ASN A 39 -12.21 -15.93 14.69
CA ASN A 39 -10.79 -16.25 14.64
C ASN A 39 -9.99 -15.34 13.69
N ILE A 40 -10.60 -14.25 13.21
CA ILE A 40 -9.97 -13.29 12.30
C ILE A 40 -9.69 -12.01 13.09
N HIS A 41 -8.42 -11.59 13.05
CA HIS A 41 -8.01 -10.26 13.50
C HIS A 41 -8.03 -9.31 12.31
N LEU A 42 -8.98 -8.35 12.30
CA LEU A 42 -9.17 -7.42 11.21
C LEU A 42 -8.61 -6.04 11.59
N VAL A 43 -7.67 -5.56 10.79
CA VAL A 43 -7.12 -4.20 10.88
C VAL A 43 -7.31 -3.50 9.55
N TYR A 44 -7.86 -2.29 9.57
CA TYR A 44 -7.97 -1.47 8.37
C TYR A 44 -7.83 0.01 8.70
N GLY A 45 -7.52 0.80 7.67
CA GLY A 45 -7.36 2.24 7.79
C GLY A 45 -8.46 2.99 7.06
N GLU A 46 -8.83 4.15 7.61
CA GLU A 46 -9.81 5.05 7.04
C GLU A 46 -9.18 6.43 6.87
N LEU A 47 -9.11 6.91 5.63
CA LEU A 47 -8.59 8.26 5.34
C LEU A 47 -9.58 9.34 5.78
N LYS A 48 -9.06 10.49 6.21
CA LYS A 48 -9.90 11.66 6.37
C LYS A 48 -10.38 12.18 5.02
N ILE A 49 -11.58 12.76 5.02
CA ILE A 49 -12.16 13.36 3.82
C ILE A 49 -11.22 14.45 3.30
N GLY A 50 -10.87 14.34 2.01
CA GLY A 50 -9.96 15.28 1.34
C GLY A 50 -8.48 14.90 1.44
N GLU A 51 -8.10 13.82 2.13
CA GLU A 51 -6.73 13.34 2.15
C GLU A 51 -6.39 12.51 0.90
N PRO A 52 -5.40 12.92 0.09
CA PRO A 52 -5.08 12.24 -1.16
C PRO A 52 -4.10 11.07 -0.97
N ILE A 53 -3.47 10.94 0.20
CA ILE A 53 -2.33 10.03 0.41
C ILE A 53 -2.71 8.89 1.33
N ALA A 54 -2.90 7.71 0.74
CA ALA A 54 -3.22 6.47 1.46
C ALA A 54 -1.99 5.78 2.07
N THR A 55 -0.79 6.01 1.54
CA THR A 55 0.42 5.24 1.89
C THR A 55 0.74 5.30 3.37
N THR A 56 0.63 6.47 4.01
CA THR A 56 0.86 6.61 5.46
C THR A 56 -0.11 5.77 6.28
N VAL A 57 -1.38 5.70 5.86
CA VAL A 57 -2.40 4.89 6.54
C VAL A 57 -2.13 3.40 6.32
N ILE A 58 -1.76 2.99 5.11
CA ILE A 58 -1.39 1.59 4.79
C ILE A 58 -0.17 1.17 5.64
N HIS A 59 0.85 2.03 5.73
CA HIS A 59 2.01 1.80 6.58
C HIS A 59 1.61 1.57 8.03
N SER A 60 0.74 2.43 8.58
CA SER A 60 0.19 2.26 9.93
C SER A 60 -0.64 0.99 10.10
N VAL A 61 -1.40 0.53 9.10
CA VAL A 61 -2.07 -0.78 9.17
C VAL A 61 -1.03 -1.91 9.27
N LYS A 62 0.03 -1.85 8.46
CA LYS A 62 1.09 -2.89 8.44
C LYS A 62 1.85 -3.02 9.76
N THR A 63 1.90 -1.99 10.62
CA THR A 63 2.52 -2.13 11.95
C THR A 63 1.78 -3.08 12.89
N HIS A 64 0.56 -3.51 12.53
CA HIS A 64 -0.27 -4.45 13.29
C HIS A 64 -0.17 -5.90 12.74
N ILE A 65 0.69 -6.15 11.76
CA ILE A 65 0.94 -7.50 11.21
C ILE A 65 1.43 -8.43 12.32
N SER A 66 0.77 -9.59 12.45
CA SER A 66 1.18 -10.63 13.39
C SER A 66 2.45 -11.31 12.92
N LYS A 67 3.45 -11.44 13.79
CA LYS A 67 4.75 -12.08 13.44
C LYS A 67 4.67 -13.60 13.31
N ASP A 68 3.71 -14.22 13.98
CA ASP A 68 3.62 -15.67 14.14
C ASP A 68 2.37 -16.27 13.47
N GLY A 69 1.79 -15.56 12.48
CA GLY A 69 0.55 -15.96 11.83
C GLY A 69 0.50 -15.66 10.34
N LEU A 70 -0.52 -16.19 9.67
CA LEU A 70 -0.84 -15.84 8.28
C LEU A 70 -1.53 -14.49 8.27
N ASN A 71 -0.92 -13.51 7.60
CA ASN A 71 -1.51 -12.20 7.37
C ASN A 71 -1.92 -12.10 5.90
N ILE A 72 -3.15 -11.68 5.65
CA ILE A 72 -3.66 -11.45 4.30
C ILE A 72 -3.83 -9.93 4.15
N LEU A 73 -3.07 -9.34 3.24
CA LEU A 73 -3.16 -7.92 2.93
C LEU A 73 -4.03 -7.74 1.69
N ASP A 74 -5.13 -7.00 1.84
CA ASP A 74 -5.93 -6.56 0.70
C ASP A 74 -5.29 -5.31 0.08
N ALA A 75 -5.03 -5.37 -1.23
CA ALA A 75 -4.30 -4.34 -1.95
C ALA A 75 -5.19 -3.66 -3.00
N PRO A 76 -5.03 -2.34 -3.21
CA PRO A 76 -5.67 -1.68 -4.35
C PRO A 76 -5.11 -2.23 -5.67
N PRO A 77 -5.85 -2.08 -6.78
CA PRO A 77 -5.38 -2.54 -8.09
C PRO A 77 -4.28 -1.63 -8.68
N GLY A 78 -3.53 -2.16 -9.65
CA GLY A 78 -2.57 -1.41 -10.46
C GLY A 78 -1.14 -1.41 -9.92
N THR A 79 -0.43 -0.28 -10.06
CA THR A 79 1.00 -0.13 -9.75
C THR A 79 1.34 1.17 -9.01
N ALA A 80 0.34 1.87 -8.48
CA ALA A 80 0.53 3.13 -7.77
C ALA A 80 1.17 2.94 -6.37
N CYS A 81 1.60 4.04 -5.75
CA CYS A 81 2.24 4.01 -4.42
C CYS A 81 1.46 3.24 -3.34
N PRO A 82 0.11 3.31 -3.26
CA PRO A 82 -0.65 2.49 -2.31
C PRO A 82 -0.44 0.99 -2.52
N VAL A 83 -0.39 0.54 -3.78
CA VAL A 83 -0.12 -0.87 -4.12
C VAL A 83 1.29 -1.24 -3.68
N LEU A 84 2.28 -0.39 -3.99
CA LEU A 84 3.69 -0.57 -3.63
C LEU A 84 3.86 -0.68 -2.11
N GLU A 85 3.22 0.21 -1.35
CA GLU A 85 3.28 0.18 0.12
C GLU A 85 2.67 -1.12 0.68
N THR A 86 1.54 -1.57 0.15
CA THR A 86 0.91 -2.82 0.57
C THR A 86 1.79 -4.03 0.25
N MET A 87 2.35 -4.11 -0.97
CA MET A 87 3.11 -5.28 -1.41
C MET A 87 4.52 -5.36 -0.82
N ASN A 88 5.12 -4.23 -0.46
CA ASN A 88 6.48 -4.18 0.09
C ASN A 88 6.60 -5.09 1.33
N GLU A 89 7.71 -5.82 1.46
CA GLU A 89 7.97 -6.78 2.56
C GLU A 89 6.99 -7.97 2.64
N SER A 90 6.17 -8.22 1.62
CA SER A 90 5.34 -9.44 1.56
C SER A 90 6.18 -10.65 1.16
N ASP A 91 5.90 -11.81 1.76
CA ASP A 91 6.56 -13.08 1.42
C ASP A 91 6.15 -13.63 0.05
N TYR A 92 4.92 -13.32 -0.38
CA TYR A 92 4.34 -13.81 -1.64
C TYR A 92 3.19 -12.91 -2.10
N LEU A 93 3.02 -12.76 -3.42
CA LEU A 93 1.92 -11.99 -4.02
C LEU A 93 1.00 -12.86 -4.87
N VAL A 94 -0.31 -12.69 -4.68
CA VAL A 94 -1.35 -13.31 -5.51
C VAL A 94 -2.00 -12.22 -6.35
N LEU A 95 -1.67 -12.19 -7.64
CA LEU A 95 -2.26 -11.25 -8.59
C LEU A 95 -3.54 -11.84 -9.17
N VAL A 96 -4.64 -11.12 -9.10
CA VAL A 96 -5.93 -11.55 -9.65
C VAL A 96 -6.25 -10.68 -10.86
N THR A 97 -6.54 -11.30 -12.00
CA THR A 97 -6.91 -10.59 -13.24
C THR A 97 -8.10 -11.24 -13.92
N GLU A 98 -8.81 -10.47 -14.74
CA GLU A 98 -9.81 -10.99 -15.69
C GLU A 98 -9.17 -11.32 -17.05
N PRO A 99 -9.74 -12.23 -17.85
CA PRO A 99 -9.24 -12.60 -19.18
C PRO A 99 -9.63 -11.56 -20.26
N THR A 100 -9.51 -10.28 -19.97
CA THR A 100 -9.78 -9.18 -20.91
C THR A 100 -8.47 -8.56 -21.40
N PRO A 101 -8.45 -7.90 -22.58
CA PRO A 101 -7.25 -7.19 -23.04
C PRO A 101 -6.75 -6.14 -22.04
N PHE A 102 -7.65 -5.46 -21.34
CA PHE A 102 -7.30 -4.51 -20.29
C PHE A 102 -6.70 -5.20 -19.05
N GLY A 103 -7.32 -6.30 -18.60
CA GLY A 103 -6.78 -7.09 -17.49
C GLY A 103 -5.38 -7.64 -17.79
N LEU A 104 -5.13 -8.10 -19.01
CA LEU A 104 -3.80 -8.53 -19.44
C LEU A 104 -2.78 -7.39 -19.43
N HIS A 105 -3.18 -6.19 -19.89
CA HIS A 105 -2.31 -5.01 -19.90
C HIS A 105 -1.93 -4.58 -18.48
N ASP A 106 -2.91 -4.47 -17.58
CA ASP A 106 -2.70 -4.09 -16.19
C ASP A 106 -1.86 -5.14 -15.45
N LEU A 107 -2.18 -6.43 -15.64
CA LEU A 107 -1.40 -7.52 -15.08
C LEU A 107 0.06 -7.47 -15.54
N ALA A 108 0.32 -7.21 -16.83
CA ALA A 108 1.69 -7.14 -17.34
C ALA A 108 2.51 -6.06 -16.62
N MET A 109 1.94 -4.86 -16.45
CA MET A 109 2.58 -3.78 -15.70
C MET A 109 2.85 -4.16 -14.24
N THR A 110 1.87 -4.76 -13.55
CA THR A 110 2.03 -5.18 -12.15
C THR A 110 3.09 -6.29 -12.02
N VAL A 111 3.12 -7.26 -12.94
CA VAL A 111 4.13 -8.32 -12.94
C VAL A 111 5.55 -7.77 -13.09
N ASP A 112 5.74 -6.77 -13.95
CA ASP A 112 7.06 -6.15 -14.14
C ASP A 112 7.52 -5.45 -12.86
N VAL A 113 6.65 -4.68 -12.21
CA VAL A 113 6.93 -4.05 -10.91
C VAL A 113 7.27 -5.08 -9.82
N VAL A 114 6.48 -6.14 -9.70
CA VAL A 114 6.70 -7.18 -8.67
C VAL A 114 8.03 -7.91 -8.89
N ARG A 115 8.42 -8.12 -10.16
CA ARG A 115 9.72 -8.72 -10.50
C ARG A 115 10.88 -7.82 -10.10
N GLU A 116 10.75 -6.50 -10.26
CA GLU A 116 11.77 -5.55 -9.80
C GLU A 116 11.91 -5.56 -8.27
N LEU A 117 10.81 -5.77 -7.54
CA LEU A 117 10.84 -5.93 -6.08
C LEU A 117 11.41 -7.28 -5.61
N GLY A 118 11.57 -8.23 -6.51
CA GLY A 118 12.12 -9.56 -6.19
C GLY A 118 11.18 -10.44 -5.35
N ILE A 119 9.87 -10.13 -5.32
CA ILE A 119 8.89 -10.87 -4.54
C ILE A 119 8.32 -12.02 -5.38
N PRO A 120 8.26 -13.27 -4.85
CA PRO A 120 7.60 -14.38 -5.53
C PRO A 120 6.11 -14.10 -5.78
N LEU A 121 5.58 -14.49 -6.94
CA LEU A 121 4.20 -14.20 -7.32
C LEU A 121 3.49 -15.36 -8.02
N GLY A 122 2.17 -15.43 -7.84
CA GLY A 122 1.26 -16.27 -8.60
C GLY A 122 0.15 -15.44 -9.22
N VAL A 123 -0.42 -15.93 -10.33
CA VAL A 123 -1.53 -15.26 -11.04
C VAL A 123 -2.77 -16.15 -11.02
N ILE A 124 -3.90 -15.57 -10.62
CA ILE A 124 -5.23 -16.16 -10.71
C ILE A 124 -5.99 -15.44 -11.82
N ILE A 125 -6.41 -16.21 -12.84
CA ILE A 125 -7.32 -15.72 -13.86
C ILE A 125 -8.74 -15.92 -13.36
N ASN A 126 -9.36 -14.85 -12.88
CA ASN A 126 -10.76 -14.87 -12.49
C ASN A 126 -11.66 -14.91 -13.73
N ARG A 127 -12.31 -16.04 -13.96
CA ARG A 127 -13.20 -16.27 -15.11
C ARG A 127 -14.67 -15.96 -14.84
N ALA A 128 -14.99 -15.30 -13.73
CA ALA A 128 -16.34 -14.79 -13.49
C ALA A 128 -16.60 -13.63 -14.46
N GLY A 129 -17.47 -13.86 -15.43
CA GLY A 129 -17.94 -12.89 -16.42
C GLY A 129 -19.31 -13.30 -16.94
#